data_AF-A0A940A4G8-F1
#
_entry.id   AF-A0A940A4G8-F1
#
_cell.length_a   1.000
_cell.length_b   1.000
_cell.length_c   1.000
_cell.angle_alpha   90.00
_cell.angle_beta   90.00
_cell.angle_gamma   90.00
#
_symmetry.space_group_name_H-M   'P 1'
#
loop_
_entity.id
_entity.type
_entity.pdbx_description
1 polymer ?
#
loop_
_entity_poly.entity_id
_entity_poly.type
_entity_poly.pdbx_seq_one_letter_code
_entity_poly.pdbx_strand_id
1 'polypeptide(L)'
;MDDTINVICTMCGASLIPDEEKKIYRCDHCGMAYGSSILFDRNGCVKGSKSLEAGEFNDADVRFRCALMLKPNDFTALRGRILCAAKWKDFTKVDDSTYLPAFRKKNIRERIEDALKNADEKDKEYFDLCMKLLDDVELTSTSVDQKKKPITARRQRLIEDLNQTRQQILDAEKAREAK
;
A
#
# COMPACT_ATOMS: atom_id res chain seq x y z
N MET A 1 24.09 10.17 21.75
CA MET A 1 22.66 10.38 22.08
C MET A 1 21.93 9.35 21.24
N ASP A 2 21.48 8.28 21.90
CA ASP A 2 20.83 7.14 21.26
C ASP A 2 19.45 7.56 20.73
N ASP A 3 19.37 7.87 19.43
CA ASP A 3 18.10 7.86 18.72
C ASP A 3 17.65 6.39 18.62
N THR A 4 16.92 5.93 19.62
CA THR A 4 16.32 4.59 19.62
C THR A 4 15.29 4.57 18.50
N ILE A 5 15.67 4.04 17.34
CA ILE A 5 14.76 3.91 16.20
C ILE A 5 13.59 3.02 16.64
N ASN A 6 12.41 3.61 16.77
CA ASN A 6 11.22 2.87 17.15
C ASN A 6 10.70 2.09 15.94
N VAL A 7 10.97 0.79 15.92
CA VAL A 7 10.50 -0.11 14.85
C VAL A 7 9.28 -0.86 15.37
N ILE A 8 8.17 -0.79 14.63
CA ILE A 8 6.89 -1.40 15.04
C ILE A 8 6.67 -2.73 14.32
N CYS A 9 6.20 -3.75 15.03
CA CYS A 9 5.84 -5.04 14.44
C CYS A 9 4.59 -4.93 13.55
N THR A 10 4.69 -5.35 12.29
CA THR A 10 3.57 -5.34 11.34
C THR A 10 2.45 -6.34 11.64
N MET A 11 2.69 -7.31 12.53
CA MET A 11 1.69 -8.33 12.87
C MET A 11 0.84 -7.96 14.09
N CYS A 12 1.40 -7.27 15.09
CA CYS A 12 0.70 -6.99 16.35
C CYS A 12 0.85 -5.55 16.85
N GLY A 13 1.63 -4.70 16.18
CA GLY A 13 1.79 -3.30 16.57
C GLY A 13 2.69 -3.05 17.78
N ALA A 14 3.26 -4.08 18.40
CA ALA A 14 4.24 -3.92 19.49
C ALA A 14 5.60 -3.44 18.95
N SER A 15 6.36 -2.72 19.77
CA SER A 15 7.74 -2.35 19.46
C SER A 15 8.62 -3.58 19.33
N LEU A 16 9.57 -3.52 18.39
CA LEU A 16 10.55 -4.56 18.16
C LEU A 16 11.83 -4.29 18.95
N ILE A 17 12.41 -5.37 19.48
CA ILE A 17 13.64 -5.34 20.26
C ILE A 17 14.79 -5.81 19.36
N PRO A 18 15.90 -5.05 19.28
CA PRO A 18 17.06 -5.47 18.51
C PRO A 18 17.77 -6.66 19.16
N ASP A 19 18.17 -7.63 18.33
CA ASP A 19 19.18 -8.63 18.64
C ASP A 19 20.39 -8.38 17.73
N GLU A 20 21.43 -7.76 18.30
CA GLU A 20 22.65 -7.40 17.59
C GLU A 20 23.46 -8.63 17.16
N GLU A 21 23.47 -9.69 17.98
CA GLU A 21 24.24 -10.91 17.72
C GLU A 21 23.71 -11.62 16.46
N LYS A 22 22.38 -11.73 16.36
CA LYS A 22 21.72 -12.37 15.22
C LYS A 22 21.38 -11.39 14.09
N LYS A 23 21.63 -10.09 14.28
CA LYS A 23 21.30 -9.01 13.34
C LYS A 23 19.82 -9.02 12.93
N ILE A 24 18.93 -9.27 13.89
CA ILE A 24 17.47 -9.32 13.69
C ILE A 24 16.76 -8.41 14.69
N TYR A 25 15.50 -8.12 14.42
CA TYR A 25 14.58 -7.45 15.31
C TYR A 25 13.45 -8.41 15.67
N ARG A 26 13.22 -8.63 16.96
CA ARG A 26 12.24 -9.59 17.46
C ARG A 26 11.07 -8.89 18.13
N CYS A 27 9.89 -9.46 17.95
CA CYS A 27 8.69 -9.07 18.66
C CYS A 27 8.42 -10.06 19.78
N ASP A 28 8.57 -9.63 21.04
CA ASP A 28 8.32 -10.50 22.19
C ASP A 28 6.82 -10.78 22.40
N HIS A 29 5.94 -10.01 21.77
CA HIS A 29 4.49 -10.21 21.86
C HIS A 29 4.00 -11.32 20.92
N CYS A 30 4.45 -11.36 19.66
CA CYS A 30 3.96 -12.33 18.67
C CYS A 30 5.02 -13.34 18.18
N GLY A 31 6.27 -13.22 18.64
CA GLY A 31 7.38 -14.11 18.28
C GLY A 31 7.98 -13.89 16.88
N MET A 32 7.47 -12.93 16.10
CA MET A 32 8.01 -12.63 14.77
C MET A 32 9.41 -12.02 14.86
N ALA A 33 10.25 -12.37 13.89
CA ALA A 33 11.58 -11.82 13.72
C ALA A 33 11.79 -11.29 12.31
N TYR A 34 12.52 -10.18 12.20
CA TYR A 34 12.83 -9.51 10.95
C TYR A 34 14.33 -9.32 10.81
N GLY A 35 14.89 -9.63 9.64
CA GLY A 35 16.30 -9.31 9.35
C GLY A 35 16.53 -7.80 9.36
N SER A 36 17.55 -7.34 10.08
CA SER A 36 17.93 -5.92 10.10
C SER A 36 18.18 -5.38 8.69
N SER A 37 18.77 -6.17 7.80
CA SER A 37 19.05 -5.80 6.41
C SER A 37 17.79 -5.48 5.58
N ILE A 38 16.65 -6.11 5.89
CA ILE A 38 15.38 -5.88 5.20
C ILE A 38 14.66 -4.68 5.83
N LEU A 39 14.72 -4.54 7.16
CA LEU A 39 14.10 -3.43 7.86
C LEU A 39 14.73 -2.09 7.52
N PHE A 40 16.06 -2.00 7.57
CA PHE A 40 16.80 -0.75 7.32
C PHE A 40 17.22 -0.59 5.85
N ASP A 41 16.55 -1.29 4.94
CA ASP A 41 16.77 -1.10 3.51
C ASP A 41 16.25 0.28 3.09
N ARG A 42 17.16 1.24 2.93
CA ARG A 42 16.85 2.60 2.43
C ARG A 42 16.11 2.58 1.09
N ASN A 43 16.26 1.51 0.32
CA ASN A 43 15.60 1.33 -0.97
C ASN A 43 14.40 0.39 -0.89
N GLY A 44 13.84 0.14 0.31
CA GLY A 44 12.73 -0.79 0.53
C GLY A 44 11.53 -0.49 -0.37
N CYS A 45 11.08 0.77 -0.42
CA CYS A 45 9.99 1.19 -1.32
C CYS A 45 10.35 1.04 -2.79
N VAL A 46 11.57 1.40 -3.20
CA VAL A 46 12.04 1.28 -4.60
C VAL A 46 12.06 -0.18 -5.04
N LYS A 47 12.59 -1.08 -4.21
CA LYS A 47 12.61 -2.51 -4.50
C LYS A 47 11.19 -3.09 -4.48
N GLY A 48 10.34 -2.66 -3.55
CA GLY A 48 8.92 -3.02 -3.51
C GLY A 48 8.19 -2.67 -4.80
N SER A 49 8.41 -1.45 -5.31
CA SER A 49 7.86 -1.00 -6.60
C SER A 49 8.37 -1.83 -7.77
N LYS A 50 9.66 -2.19 -7.80
CA LYS A 50 10.21 -3.09 -8.84
C LYS A 50 9.57 -4.48 -8.80
N SER A 51 9.42 -5.07 -7.61
CA SER A 51 8.74 -6.36 -7.45
C SER A 51 7.27 -6.26 -7.88
N LEU A 52 6.59 -5.15 -7.57
CA LEU A 52 5.21 -4.88 -8.00
C LEU A 52 5.10 -4.81 -9.54
N GLU A 53 6.01 -4.09 -10.20
CA GLU A 53 6.10 -4.01 -11.66
C GLU A 53 6.38 -5.38 -12.30
N ALA A 54 7.20 -6.21 -11.66
CA ALA A 54 7.44 -7.60 -12.07
C ALA A 54 6.21 -8.52 -11.88
N GLY A 55 5.23 -8.12 -11.05
CA GLY A 55 4.07 -8.95 -10.69
C GLY A 55 4.33 -9.87 -9.50
N GLU A 56 5.42 -9.68 -8.78
CA GLU A 56 5.80 -10.41 -7.57
C GLU A 56 5.11 -9.80 -6.35
N PHE A 57 3.77 -9.84 -6.34
CA PHE A 57 2.94 -9.12 -5.36
C PHE A 57 3.24 -9.45 -3.89
N ASN A 58 3.62 -10.70 -3.60
CA ASN A 58 3.95 -11.13 -2.24
C ASN A 58 5.29 -10.52 -1.77
N ASP A 59 6.32 -10.54 -2.62
CA ASP A 59 7.62 -9.92 -2.31
C ASP A 59 7.47 -8.40 -2.15
N ALA A 60 6.70 -7.79 -3.06
CA ALA A 60 6.36 -6.38 -2.98
C ALA A 60 5.67 -6.01 -1.66
N ASP A 61 4.65 -6.77 -1.23
CA ASP A 61 3.96 -6.51 0.05
C ASP A 61 4.88 -6.70 1.26
N VAL A 62 5.80 -7.67 1.26
CA VAL A 62 6.82 -7.80 2.31
C VAL A 62 7.66 -6.53 2.41
N ARG A 63 8.18 -6.03 1.28
CA ARG A 63 9.04 -4.84 1.25
C ARG A 63 8.30 -3.59 1.69
N PHE A 64 7.07 -3.38 1.21
CA PHE A 64 6.26 -2.24 1.63
C PHE A 64 5.89 -2.33 3.11
N ARG A 65 5.55 -3.51 3.64
CA ARG A 65 5.34 -3.69 5.08
C ARG A 65 6.57 -3.31 5.89
N CYS A 66 7.75 -3.77 5.48
CA CYS A 66 9.00 -3.42 6.17
C CYS A 66 9.28 -1.91 6.13
N ALA A 67 9.03 -1.23 5.01
CA ALA A 67 9.16 0.22 4.93
C ALA A 67 8.22 0.95 5.93
N LEU A 68 6.98 0.48 6.06
CA LEU A 68 6.00 1.05 6.99
C LEU A 68 6.37 0.83 8.47
N MET A 69 7.26 -0.13 8.78
CA MET A 69 7.73 -0.35 10.15
C MET A 69 8.62 0.79 10.65
N LEU A 70 9.25 1.53 9.72
CA LEU A 70 10.08 2.70 10.01
C LEU A 70 9.32 4.01 9.78
N LYS A 71 8.48 4.06 8.73
CA LYS A 71 7.70 5.24 8.35
C LYS A 71 6.25 4.83 8.07
N PRO A 72 5.39 4.75 9.10
CA PRO A 72 4.01 4.25 8.98
C PRO A 72 3.13 5.05 8.01
N ASN A 73 3.45 6.32 7.80
CA ASN A 73 2.75 7.24 6.90
C ASN A 73 3.37 7.29 5.49
N ASP A 74 4.29 6.39 5.13
CA ASP A 74 4.92 6.42 3.80
C ASP A 74 3.90 6.17 2.69
N PHE A 75 3.58 7.22 1.94
CA PHE A 75 2.59 7.19 0.87
C PHE A 75 2.85 6.07 -0.14
N THR A 76 4.11 5.92 -0.59
CA THR A 76 4.49 4.93 -1.60
C THR A 76 4.24 3.51 -1.09
N ALA A 77 4.64 3.23 0.15
CA ALA A 77 4.43 1.91 0.74
C ALA A 77 2.94 1.61 1.02
N LEU A 78 2.18 2.57 1.55
CA LEU A 78 0.73 2.43 1.77
C LEU A 78 0.00 2.11 0.45
N ARG A 79 0.25 2.91 -0.59
CA ARG A 79 -0.28 2.68 -1.94
C ARG A 79 0.14 1.31 -2.49
N GLY A 80 1.41 0.96 -2.34
CA GLY A 80 1.98 -0.30 -2.81
C GLY A 80 1.24 -1.52 -2.25
N ARG A 81 0.92 -1.51 -0.95
CA ARG A 81 0.19 -2.60 -0.30
C ARG A 81 -1.24 -2.77 -0.81
N ILE A 82 -1.93 -1.67 -1.12
CA ILE A 82 -3.27 -1.72 -1.75
C ILE A 82 -3.17 -2.43 -3.11
N LEU A 83 -2.19 -2.04 -3.93
CA LEU A 83 -1.95 -2.65 -5.23
C LEU A 83 -1.56 -4.13 -5.14
N CYS A 84 -0.73 -4.52 -4.16
CA CYS A 84 -0.40 -5.92 -3.90
C CYS A 84 -1.65 -6.74 -3.54
N ALA A 85 -2.50 -6.23 -2.65
CA ALA A 85 -3.75 -6.90 -2.27
C ALA A 85 -4.69 -7.09 -3.47
N ALA A 86 -4.72 -6.11 -4.37
CA ALA A 86 -5.51 -6.16 -5.58
C ALA A 86 -4.89 -7.01 -6.70
N LYS A 87 -3.60 -7.34 -6.60
CA LYS A 87 -2.77 -7.90 -7.69
C LYS A 87 -2.74 -6.99 -8.92
N TRP A 88 -2.63 -5.69 -8.69
CA TRP A 88 -2.53 -4.68 -9.73
C TRP A 88 -1.14 -4.09 -9.77
N LYS A 89 -0.61 -3.85 -10.97
CA LYS A 89 0.64 -3.09 -11.12
C LYS A 89 0.41 -1.59 -11.00
N ASP A 90 -0.80 -1.15 -11.38
CA ASP A 90 -1.25 0.22 -11.32
C ASP A 90 -2.78 0.29 -11.39
N PHE A 91 -3.37 1.40 -10.95
CA PHE A 91 -4.83 1.60 -10.98
C PHE A 91 -5.39 1.75 -12.41
N THR A 92 -4.55 2.08 -13.40
CA THR A 92 -4.95 2.03 -14.82
C THR A 92 -5.27 0.62 -15.33
N LYS A 93 -4.92 -0.43 -14.57
CA LYS A 93 -5.20 -1.83 -14.90
C LYS A 93 -6.44 -2.38 -14.19
N VAL A 94 -7.24 -1.52 -13.56
CA VAL A 94 -8.58 -1.87 -13.05
C VAL A 94 -9.51 -2.04 -14.25
N ASP A 95 -9.34 -3.13 -15.00
CA ASP A 95 -10.20 -3.46 -16.15
C ASP A 95 -11.56 -3.98 -15.66
N ASP A 96 -12.62 -3.60 -16.35
CA ASP A 96 -14.02 -3.99 -16.11
C ASP A 96 -14.21 -5.52 -16.18
N SER A 97 -13.30 -6.24 -16.85
CA SER A 97 -13.32 -7.70 -16.93
C SER A 97 -12.74 -8.41 -15.70
N THR A 98 -12.07 -7.68 -14.79
CA THR A 98 -11.40 -8.28 -13.65
C THR A 98 -12.42 -8.62 -12.57
N TYR A 99 -12.99 -9.83 -12.65
CA TYR A 99 -13.72 -10.39 -11.52
C TYR A 99 -12.80 -10.41 -10.29
N LEU A 100 -13.10 -9.57 -9.30
CA LEU A 100 -12.49 -9.64 -7.99
C LEU A 100 -13.32 -10.59 -7.12
N PRO A 101 -12.77 -11.72 -6.67
CA PRO A 101 -13.47 -12.57 -5.72
C PRO A 101 -13.65 -11.82 -4.40
N ALA A 102 -14.73 -12.13 -3.65
CA ALA A 102 -15.09 -11.43 -2.42
C ALA A 102 -13.95 -11.31 -1.40
N PHE A 103 -13.15 -12.38 -1.21
CA PHE A 103 -12.00 -12.36 -0.31
C PHE A 103 -10.96 -11.31 -0.72
N ARG A 104 -10.77 -11.07 -2.03
CA ARG A 104 -9.82 -10.09 -2.53
C ARG A 104 -10.33 -8.69 -2.29
N LYS A 105 -11.63 -8.43 -2.50
CA LYS A 105 -12.24 -7.13 -2.20
C LYS A 105 -12.09 -6.78 -0.72
N LYS A 106 -12.37 -7.75 0.16
CA LYS A 106 -12.14 -7.61 1.60
C LYS A 106 -10.69 -7.24 1.91
N ASN A 107 -9.72 -7.97 1.34
CA ASN A 107 -8.31 -7.68 1.55
C ASN A 107 -7.91 -6.29 1.05
N ILE A 108 -8.42 -5.84 -0.10
CA ILE A 108 -8.16 -4.48 -0.61
C ILE A 108 -8.73 -3.44 0.35
N ARG A 109 -9.99 -3.62 0.78
CA ARG A 109 -10.68 -2.72 1.71
C ARG A 109 -9.90 -2.56 3.01
N GLU A 110 -9.48 -3.67 3.62
CA GLU A 110 -8.65 -3.66 4.83
C GLU A 110 -7.34 -2.87 4.63
N ARG A 111 -6.69 -2.96 3.45
CA ARG A 111 -5.49 -2.17 3.14
C ARG A 111 -5.76 -0.69 2.91
N ILE A 112 -6.90 -0.33 2.34
CA ILE A 112 -7.30 1.08 2.19
C ILE A 112 -7.60 1.69 3.56
N GLU A 113 -8.32 0.96 4.43
CA GLU A 113 -8.60 1.40 5.80
C GLU A 113 -7.32 1.56 6.62
N ASP A 114 -6.39 0.62 6.52
CA ASP A 114 -5.06 0.74 7.12
C ASP A 114 -4.33 1.99 6.62
N ALA A 115 -4.40 2.28 5.32
CA ALA A 115 -3.79 3.47 4.74
C ALA A 115 -4.44 4.76 5.25
N LEU A 116 -5.77 4.85 5.29
CA LEU A 116 -6.49 6.01 5.82
C LEU A 116 -6.16 6.32 7.28
N LYS A 117 -5.91 5.29 8.09
CA LYS A 117 -5.52 5.44 9.50
C LYS A 117 -4.11 5.99 9.68
N ASN A 118 -3.19 5.60 8.81
CA ASN A 118 -1.76 5.89 8.99
C ASN A 118 -1.23 7.02 8.08
N ALA A 119 -1.94 7.35 7.01
CA ALA A 119 -1.53 8.39 6.06
C ALA A 119 -1.50 9.78 6.69
N ASP A 120 -0.61 10.63 6.18
CA ASP A 120 -0.66 12.06 6.45
C ASP A 120 -1.98 12.65 5.97
N GLU A 121 -2.43 13.72 6.62
CA GLU A 121 -3.70 14.38 6.27
C GLU A 121 -3.78 14.78 4.80
N LYS A 122 -2.66 15.22 4.22
CA LYS A 122 -2.53 15.58 2.80
C LYS A 122 -2.76 14.41 1.83
N ASP A 123 -2.53 13.18 2.28
CA ASP A 123 -2.58 12.00 1.42
C ASP A 123 -3.91 11.23 1.60
N LYS A 124 -4.73 11.55 2.61
CA LYS A 124 -6.00 10.87 2.88
C LYS A 124 -6.98 10.94 1.72
N GLU A 125 -7.05 12.07 1.02
CA GLU A 125 -7.92 12.24 -0.15
C GLU A 125 -7.64 11.19 -1.23
N TYR A 126 -6.36 10.84 -1.44
CA TYR A 126 -5.97 9.79 -2.38
C TYR A 126 -6.53 8.41 -1.97
N PHE A 127 -6.45 8.08 -0.69
CA PHE A 127 -6.93 6.79 -0.18
C PHE A 127 -8.47 6.73 -0.12
N ASP A 128 -9.14 7.85 0.09
CA ASP A 128 -10.61 7.95 -0.06
C ASP A 128 -11.05 7.72 -1.50
N LEU A 129 -10.31 8.24 -2.48
CA LEU A 129 -10.56 7.94 -3.90
C LEU A 129 -10.36 6.45 -4.20
N CYS A 130 -9.38 5.80 -3.57
CA CYS A 130 -9.18 4.35 -3.67
C CYS A 130 -10.40 3.57 -3.14
N MET A 131 -10.99 4.01 -2.02
CA MET A 131 -12.20 3.40 -1.45
C MET A 131 -13.38 3.54 -2.42
N LYS A 132 -13.61 4.75 -2.95
CA LYS A 132 -14.67 5.02 -3.92
C LYS A 132 -14.53 4.16 -5.18
N LEU A 133 -13.30 3.94 -5.64
CA LEU A 133 -13.02 3.05 -6.78
C LEU A 133 -13.37 1.60 -6.45
N LEU A 134 -13.03 1.10 -5.26
CA LEU A 134 -13.38 -0.26 -4.84
C LEU A 134 -14.91 -0.44 -4.74
N ASP A 135 -15.62 0.53 -4.17
CA ASP A 135 -17.09 0.50 -4.08
C ASP A 135 -17.74 0.47 -5.47
N ASP A 136 -17.21 1.22 -6.45
CA ASP A 136 -17.69 1.18 -7.84
C ASP A 136 -17.47 -0.21 -8.49
N VAL A 137 -16.32 -0.84 -8.23
CA VAL A 137 -16.05 -2.23 -8.67
C VAL A 137 -17.03 -3.21 -8.03
N GLU A 138 -17.33 -3.05 -6.74
CA GLU A 138 -18.31 -3.87 -6.02
C GLU A 138 -19.72 -3.77 -6.64
N LEU A 139 -20.21 -2.56 -6.89
CA LEU A 139 -21.53 -2.32 -7.48
C LEU A 139 -21.69 -2.95 -8.88
N THR A 140 -20.63 -2.93 -9.68
CA THR A 140 -20.65 -3.56 -11.02
C THR A 140 -20.62 -5.09 -10.98
N SER A 141 -20.12 -5.69 -9.88
CA SER A 141 -20.03 -7.15 -9.74
C SER A 141 -21.33 -7.82 -9.26
N THR A 142 -22.26 -7.05 -8.67
CA THR A 142 -23.56 -7.55 -8.17
C THR A 142 -24.68 -7.44 -9.18
N SER A 143 -24.49 -6.71 -10.29
CA SER A 143 -25.45 -6.60 -11.39
C SER A 143 -25.16 -7.69 -12.44
N VAL A 144 -25.87 -8.80 -12.35
CA VAL A 144 -25.66 -10.05 -13.14
C VAL A 144 -26.03 -9.91 -14.63
N ASP A 145 -26.28 -8.71 -15.15
CA ASP A 145 -26.59 -8.53 -16.58
C ASP A 145 -25.33 -8.30 -17.42
N GLN A 146 -24.96 -9.37 -18.11
CA GLN A 146 -23.91 -9.47 -19.11
C GLN A 146 -24.15 -8.53 -20.30
N LYS A 147 -23.83 -7.26 -20.16
CA LYS A 147 -23.32 -6.45 -21.28
C LYS A 147 -22.13 -5.68 -20.74
N LYS A 148 -20.94 -5.98 -21.26
CA LYS A 148 -19.70 -5.21 -21.04
C LYS A 148 -20.03 -3.74 -21.31
N LYS A 149 -20.43 -2.99 -20.28
CA LYS A 149 -20.50 -1.55 -20.37
C LYS A 149 -19.05 -1.09 -20.39
N PRO A 150 -18.67 -0.20 -21.32
CA PRO A 150 -17.38 0.45 -21.25
C PRO A 150 -17.24 1.09 -19.88
N ILE A 151 -15.99 1.22 -19.41
CA ILE A 151 -15.56 1.95 -18.21
C ILE A 151 -16.61 3.03 -17.95
N THR A 152 -17.38 2.87 -16.86
CA THR A 152 -18.39 3.86 -16.54
C THR A 152 -17.67 5.20 -16.49
N ALA A 153 -18.18 6.24 -17.14
CA ALA A 153 -17.47 7.53 -17.20
C ALA A 153 -17.04 8.02 -15.80
N ARG A 154 -17.77 7.59 -14.76
CA ARG A 154 -17.42 7.70 -13.35
C ARG A 154 -16.10 7.01 -12.97
N ARG A 155 -15.90 5.72 -13.30
CA ARG A 155 -14.66 4.98 -13.03
C ARG A 155 -13.45 5.60 -13.72
N GLN A 156 -13.60 6.03 -14.97
CA GLN A 156 -12.51 6.70 -15.69
C GLN A 156 -12.09 7.99 -14.98
N ARG A 157 -13.06 8.80 -14.56
CA ARG A 157 -12.81 10.02 -13.78
C ARG A 157 -12.10 9.71 -12.46
N LEU A 158 -12.55 8.68 -11.72
CA LEU A 158 -11.89 8.28 -10.47
C LEU A 158 -10.42 7.87 -10.69
N ILE A 159 -10.11 7.15 -11.78
CA ILE A 159 -8.74 6.77 -12.11
C ILE A 159 -7.90 8.02 -12.49
N GLU A 160 -8.50 8.95 -13.23
CA GLU A 160 -7.85 10.22 -13.59
C GLU A 160 -7.56 11.08 -12.36
N ASP A 161 -8.56 11.27 -11.49
CA ASP A 161 -8.44 11.97 -10.21
C ASP A 161 -7.35 11.31 -9.34
N LEU A 162 -7.35 9.99 -9.21
CA LEU A 162 -6.30 9.25 -8.49
C LEU A 162 -4.91 9.53 -9.05
N ASN A 163 -4.74 9.50 -10.36
CA ASN A 163 -3.44 9.74 -10.99
C ASN A 163 -2.99 11.20 -10.81
N GLN A 164 -3.92 12.15 -10.89
CA GLN A 164 -3.64 13.56 -10.65
C GLN A 164 -3.22 13.81 -9.19
N THR A 165 -4.00 13.34 -8.21
CA THR A 165 -3.68 13.48 -6.78
C THR A 165 -2.35 12.81 -6.45
N ARG A 166 -2.08 11.62 -7.00
CA ARG A 166 -0.79 10.95 -6.85
C ARG A 166 0.36 11.84 -7.33
N GLN A 167 0.23 12.42 -8.53
CA GLN A 167 1.29 13.24 -9.10
C GLN A 167 1.56 14.49 -8.25
N GLN A 168 0.49 15.14 -7.76
CA GLN A 168 0.59 16.28 -6.84
C GLN A 168 1.34 15.93 -5.54
N ILE A 169 1.06 14.76 -4.95
CA ILE A 169 1.76 14.28 -3.75
C ILE A 169 3.25 14.09 -4.04
N LEU A 170 3.58 13.39 -5.13
CA LEU A 170 4.98 13.11 -5.50
C LEU A 170 5.77 14.39 -5.82
N ASP A 171 5.15 15.36 -6.48
CA ASP A 171 5.79 16.63 -6.80
C ASP A 171 5.98 17.48 -5.53
N ALA A 172 5.03 17.45 -4.61
CA ALA A 172 5.15 18.11 -3.31
C ALA A 172 6.25 17.49 -2.43
N GLU A 173 6.44 16.17 -2.46
CA GLU A 173 7.53 15.49 -1.75
C GLU A 173 8.90 15.88 -2.31
N LYS A 174 9.07 15.82 -3.64
CA LYS A 174 10.32 16.25 -4.30
C LYS A 174 10.67 17.71 -4.01
N ALA A 175 9.67 18.59 -3.98
CA ALA A 175 9.87 20.01 -3.68
C ALA A 175 10.32 20.25 -2.22
N ARG A 176 10.01 19.32 -1.29
CA ARG A 176 10.49 19.38 0.10
C ARG A 176 11.93 18.86 0.24
N GLU A 177 12.29 17.82 -0.50
CA GLU A 177 13.65 17.26 -0.48
C GLU A 177 14.70 18.19 -1.14
N ALA A 178 14.26 19.12 -1.98
CA ALA A 178 15.13 20.09 -2.64
C ALA A 178 15.41 21.37 -1.81
N LYS A 179 14.80 21.52 -0.63
CA LYS A 179 14.98 22.66 0.29
C LYS A 179 15.87 22.27 1.46
#